data_AF-A0A920YSV3-F1
#
_entry.id   AF-A0A920YSV3-F1
#
_cell.length_a   1.000
_cell.length_b   1.000
_cell.length_c   1.000
_cell.angle_alpha   90.00
_cell.angle_beta   90.00
_cell.angle_gamma   90.00
#
_symmetry.space_group_name_H-M   'P 1'
#
loop_
_entity.id
_entity.type
_entity.pdbx_description
1 polymer ?
#
loop_
_entity_poly.entity_id
_entity_poly.type
_entity_poly.pdbx_seq_one_letter_code
_entity_poly.pdbx_strand_id
1 'polypeptide(L)' 'MRVNKMNHPNTGIKCVVNTCYYYMNGDHCAAEMIEVQPRNASSTHDTDCATFVPENSK' A
#
# COMPACT_ATOMS: atom_id res chain seq x y z
N MET A 1 2.74 3.65 -11.56
CA MET A 1 4.09 3.05 -11.36
C MET A 1 3.91 1.55 -11.15
N ARG A 2 4.81 0.69 -11.62
CA ARG A 2 4.73 -0.76 -11.34
C ARG A 2 5.58 -1.06 -10.10
N VAL A 3 4.94 -1.45 -9.00
CA VAL A 3 5.58 -1.76 -7.71
C VAL A 3 5.61 -3.28 -7.51
N ASN A 4 6.74 -3.83 -7.06
CA ASN A 4 6.87 -5.26 -6.78
C ASN A 4 6.38 -5.61 -5.36
N LYS A 5 5.82 -6.83 -5.22
CA LYS A 5 5.49 -7.42 -3.91
C LYS A 5 6.70 -8.22 -3.44
N MET A 6 7.25 -7.85 -2.30
CA MET A 6 8.35 -8.54 -1.63
C MET A 6 7.85 -9.78 -0.88
N ASN A 7 8.78 -10.64 -0.45
CA ASN A 7 8.50 -11.80 0.39
C ASN A 7 8.64 -11.51 1.90
N HIS A 8 8.92 -10.26 2.27
CA HIS A 8 9.01 -9.77 3.64
C HIS A 8 8.25 -8.44 3.79
N PRO A 9 7.90 -8.02 5.01
CA PRO A 9 7.28 -6.72 5.25
C PRO A 9 8.17 -5.57 4.79
N ASN A 10 7.54 -4.52 4.26
CA ASN A 10 8.11 -3.18 4.22
C ASN A 10 7.97 -2.59 5.64
N THR A 11 9.06 -2.65 6.40
CA THR A 11 9.08 -2.25 7.80
C THR A 11 8.63 -0.80 7.96
N GLY A 12 7.68 -0.56 8.86
CA GLY A 12 7.12 0.77 9.13
C GLY A 12 5.84 1.09 8.37
N ILE A 13 5.40 0.24 7.43
CA ILE A 13 4.14 0.43 6.72
C ILE A 13 3.09 -0.55 7.24
N LYS A 14 2.02 0.00 7.83
CA LYS A 14 0.83 -0.75 8.21
C LYS A 14 -0.18 -0.78 7.06
N CYS A 15 -0.59 -1.96 6.62
CA CYS A 15 -1.66 -2.14 5.63
C CYS A 15 -2.76 -3.01 6.24
N VAL A 16 -3.91 -2.40 6.55
CA VAL A 16 -5.09 -3.09 7.09
C VAL A 16 -6.09 -3.50 6.01
N VAL A 17 -5.82 -3.13 4.75
CA VAL A 17 -6.70 -3.42 3.62
C VAL A 17 -6.38 -4.82 3.12
N ASN A 18 -7.02 -5.83 3.70
CA ASN A 18 -6.77 -7.25 3.39
C ASN A 18 -7.14 -7.66 1.95
N THR A 19 -7.81 -6.78 1.20
CA THR A 19 -8.09 -6.93 -0.24
C THR A 19 -7.00 -6.33 -1.13
N CYS A 20 -5.96 -5.73 -0.56
CA CYS A 20 -4.82 -5.21 -1.29
C CYS A 20 -3.85 -6.34 -1.66
N TYR A 21 -3.44 -6.41 -2.92
CA TYR A 21 -2.42 -7.34 -3.43
C TYR A 21 -1.14 -7.34 -2.59
N TYR A 22 -0.77 -6.20 -2.00
CA TYR A 22 0.43 -6.05 -1.18
C TYR A 22 0.21 -6.35 0.30
N TYR A 23 -0.99 -6.71 0.73
CA TYR A 23 -1.26 -7.12 2.10
C TYR A 23 -0.46 -8.36 2.48
N MET A 24 0.02 -8.38 3.73
CA MET A 24 0.72 -9.47 4.37
C MET A 24 0.21 -9.61 5.80
N ASN A 25 0.13 -10.85 6.29
CA ASN A 25 -0.35 -11.15 7.64
C ASN A 25 0.32 -10.30 8.72
N GLY A 26 -0.46 -9.86 9.71
CA GLY A 26 0.00 -8.95 10.76
C GLY A 26 -0.17 -7.46 10.42
N ASP A 27 -1.10 -7.12 9.51
CA ASP A 27 -1.33 -5.77 8.99
C ASP A 27 -0.07 -5.15 8.36
N HIS A 28 0.73 -5.97 7.68
CA HIS A 28 1.95 -5.53 7.03
C HIS A 28 1.71 -5.25 5.55
N CYS A 29 2.40 -4.24 5.03
CA CYS A 29 2.52 -4.05 3.59
C CYS A 29 3.77 -4.76 3.08
N ALA A 30 3.69 -5.51 1.98
CA ALA A 30 4.81 -6.13 1.29
C ALA A 30 5.19 -5.39 -0.01
N ALA A 31 4.63 -4.22 -0.28
CA ALA A 31 5.05 -3.39 -1.42
C ALA A 31 6.48 -2.86 -1.20
N GLU A 32 7.37 -2.96 -2.19
CA GLU A 32 8.75 -2.45 -2.07
C GLU A 32 8.82 -0.95 -1.77
N MET A 33 7.80 -0.20 -2.21
CA MET A 33 7.59 1.22 -1.90
C MET A 33 6.10 1.52 -1.94
N ILE A 34 5.66 2.61 -1.31
CA ILE A 34 4.31 3.14 -1.48
C ILE A 34 4.34 4.55 -2.05
N GLU A 35 3.27 4.91 -2.74
CA GLU A 35 2.98 6.25 -3.19
C GLU A 35 1.70 6.71 -2.50
N VAL A 36 1.75 7.87 -1.85
CA VAL A 36 0.60 8.51 -1.22
C VAL A 36 0.22 9.73 -2.07
N GLN A 37 -1.07 9.88 -2.38
CA GLN A 37 -1.59 10.96 -3.22
C GLN A 37 -2.81 11.64 -2.60
N PRO A 38 -3.13 12.90 -2.96
CA PRO A 38 -2.37 13.78 -3.85
C PRO A 38 -1.19 14.46 -3.14
N ARG A 39 -0.21 14.94 -3.92
CA ARG A 39 1.02 15.61 -3.40
C ARG A 39 0.72 16.80 -2.49
N ASN A 40 -0.36 17.54 -2.74
CA ASN A 40 -0.71 18.77 -2.05
C ASN A 40 -2.00 18.60 -1.21
N ALA A 41 -2.18 17.43 -0.60
CA ALA A 41 -3.28 17.18 0.34
C ALA A 41 -3.22 18.19 1.50
N SER A 42 -4.35 18.83 1.79
CA SER A 42 -4.48 19.77 2.91
C SER A 42 -4.97 19.09 4.20
N SER A 43 -5.49 17.86 4.10
CA SER A 43 -5.85 17.03 5.24
C SER A 43 -5.47 15.56 5.01
N THR A 44 -5.40 14.80 6.10
CA THR A 44 -5.16 13.35 6.05
C THR A 44 -6.29 12.58 5.39
N HIS A 45 -7.51 13.11 5.37
CA HIS A 45 -8.66 12.47 4.73
C HIS A 45 -8.58 12.56 3.20
N ASP A 46 -7.76 13.47 2.68
CA ASP A 46 -7.52 13.62 1.25
C ASP A 46 -6.41 12.68 0.76
N THR A 47 -5.68 12.01 1.67
CA THR A 47 -4.56 11.14 1.29
C THR A 47 -4.97 9.69 1.11
N ASP A 48 -4.65 9.12 -0.05
CA ASP A 48 -4.87 7.72 -0.40
C ASP A 48 -3.55 7.01 -0.78
N CYS A 49 -3.51 5.70 -0.56
CA CYS A 49 -2.43 4.85 -1.04
C CYS A 49 -2.62 4.55 -2.54
N ALA A 50 -1.93 5.29 -3.41
CA ALA A 50 -1.94 5.07 -4.86
C ALA A 50 -1.30 3.75 -5.29
N THR A 51 -0.58 3.08 -4.37
CA THR A 51 -0.04 1.73 -4.55
C THR A 51 -1.07 0.63 -4.30
N PHE A 52 -2.28 0.96 -3.82
CA PHE A 52 -3.34 -0.02 -3.69
C PHE A 52 -3.64 -0.70 -5.04
N VAL A 53 -3.61 -2.02 -5.03
CA VAL A 53 -4.06 -2.84 -6.14
C VAL A 53 -4.97 -3.91 -5.56
N PRO A 54 -6.21 -4.11 -6.07
CA PRO A 54 -7.05 -5.21 -5.62
C PRO A 54 -6.37 -6.55 -5.88
N GLU A 55 -6.40 -7.48 -4.92
CA GLU A 55 -5.80 -8.83 -5.03
C GLU A 55 -6.27 -9.55 -6.30
N ASN A 56 -7.53 -9.36 -6.69
CA ASN A 56 -8.12 -9.99 -7.88
C ASN A 56 -7.81 -9.27 -9.21
N SER A 57 -6.96 -8.24 -9.21
CA SER A 57 -6.66 -7.41 -10.39
C SER A 57 -5.18 -7.46 -10.81
N LYS A 58 -4.40 -8.40 -10.24
CA LYS A 58 -2.95 -8.49 -10.41
C LYS A 58 -2.49 -9.79 -11.04
#